data_AF-A0AAJ5W888-F1
#
_entry.id   AF-A0AAJ5W888-F1
#
_cell.length_a   1.000
_cell.length_b   1.000
_cell.length_c   1.000
_cell.angle_alpha   90.00
_cell.angle_beta   90.00
_cell.angle_gamma   90.00
#
_symmetry.space_group_name_H-M   'P 1'
#
loop_
_entity.id
_entity.type
_entity.pdbx_description
1 polymer ?
#
loop_
_entity_poly.entity_id
_entity_poly.type
_entity_poly.pdbx_seq_one_letter_code
_entity_poly.pdbx_strand_id
1 'polypeptide(L)'
;MKRIAFVFVFIILSAIAVSNTANAQCAMCTVNAEQSVKNGNTQGNGLNIGILYLLAIPYVLLTGVGVLWYVKFRKRTTQGTS
;
A
#
# COMPACT_ATOMS: atom_id res chain seq x y z
N MET A 1 30.66 -5.19 -7.25
CA MET A 1 29.26 -5.55 -7.59
C MET A 1 28.75 -6.78 -6.85
N LYS A 2 29.46 -7.91 -6.84
CA LYS A 2 29.01 -9.15 -6.16
C LYS A 2 28.73 -8.99 -4.65
N ARG A 3 29.55 -8.19 -3.94
CA ARG A 3 29.35 -7.89 -2.51
C ARG A 3 28.12 -7.01 -2.24
N ILE A 4 27.86 -6.02 -3.10
CA ILE A 4 26.68 -5.15 -3.00
C ILE A 4 25.42 -5.96 -3.30
N ALA A 5 25.45 -6.82 -4.33
CA ALA A 5 24.35 -7.72 -4.64
C ALA A 5 24.06 -8.69 -3.48
N PHE A 6 25.10 -9.21 -2.83
CA PHE A 6 24.95 -10.10 -1.68
C PHE A 6 24.34 -9.37 -0.47
N VAL A 7 24.76 -8.13 -0.20
CA VAL A 7 24.16 -7.29 0.85
C VAL A 7 22.69 -6.99 0.54
N PHE A 8 22.36 -6.66 -0.71
CA PHE A 8 20.98 -6.42 -1.13
C PHE A 8 20.10 -7.66 -0.95
N VAL A 9 20.58 -8.83 -1.38
CA VAL A 9 19.87 -10.11 -1.22
C VAL A 9 19.68 -10.45 0.26
N PHE A 10 20.71 -10.22 1.09
CA PHE A 10 20.62 -10.46 2.53
C PHE A 10 19.59 -9.54 3.21
N ILE A 11 19.55 -8.26 2.84
CA ILE A 11 18.54 -7.30 3.34
C ILE A 11 17.13 -7.73 2.95
N ILE A 12 16.93 -8.16 1.70
CA ILE A 12 15.64 -8.64 1.20
C ILE A 12 15.21 -9.91 1.95
N LEU A 13 16.09 -10.89 2.13
CA LEU A 13 15.78 -12.10 2.90
C LEU A 13 15.45 -11.79 4.36
N SER A 14 16.19 -10.88 4.99
CA SER A 14 15.94 -10.44 6.36
C SER A 14 14.58 -9.77 6.50
N ALA A 15 14.20 -8.90 5.55
CA ALA A 15 12.89 -8.24 5.56
C ALA A 15 11.72 -9.23 5.43
N ILE A 16 11.89 -10.33 4.68
CA ILE A 16 10.86 -11.38 4.54
C ILE A 16 10.82 -12.29 5.79
N ALA A 17 11.98 -12.54 6.41
CA ALA A 17 12.10 -13.35 7.63
C ALA A 17 11.53 -12.64 8.86
N VAL A 18 11.50 -11.30 8.88
CA VAL A 18 10.79 -10.49 9.89
C VAL A 18 9.30 -10.37 9.51
N SER A 19 8.65 -11.50 9.24
CA SER A 19 7.18 -11.62 9.30
C SER A 19 6.76 -11.96 10.73
N ASN A 20 7.31 -11.21 11.71
CA ASN A 20 6.77 -11.25 13.05
C ASN A 20 5.38 -10.66 12.96
N THR A 21 4.41 -11.44 13.39
CA THR A 21 3.07 -11.02 13.83
C THR A 21 3.03 -9.52 13.99
N ALA A 22 2.59 -8.83 12.93
CA ALA A 22 2.09 -7.49 13.07
C ALA A 22 0.82 -7.67 13.91
N ASN A 23 0.99 -7.82 15.23
CA ASN A 23 0.05 -7.29 16.18
C ASN A 23 -0.04 -5.84 15.74
N ALA A 24 -1.06 -5.56 14.92
CA ALA A 24 -1.33 -4.23 14.48
C ALA A 24 -1.34 -3.40 15.76
N GLN A 25 -0.30 -2.59 15.97
CA GLN A 25 -0.26 -1.64 17.08
C GLN A 25 -1.37 -0.58 16.92
N CYS A 26 -2.22 -0.74 15.91
CA CYS A 26 -3.44 -0.01 15.64
C CYS A 26 -4.73 -0.88 15.69
N ALA A 27 -4.67 -2.19 15.99
CA ALA A 27 -5.89 -3.01 16.18
C ALA A 27 -6.61 -2.70 17.50
N MET A 28 -5.95 -2.01 18.44
CA MET A 28 -6.61 -1.51 19.64
C MET A 28 -7.66 -0.44 19.29
N CYS A 29 -7.42 0.36 18.25
CA CYS A 29 -8.38 1.36 17.77
C CYS A 29 -9.62 0.69 17.16
N THR A 30 -9.43 -0.38 16.37
CA THR A 30 -10.54 -1.13 15.77
C THR A 30 -11.35 -1.87 16.83
N VAL A 31 -10.71 -2.54 17.78
CA VAL A 31 -11.40 -3.25 18.87
C VAL A 31 -12.20 -2.28 19.75
N ASN A 32 -11.64 -1.13 20.13
CA ASN A 32 -12.36 -0.15 20.94
C ASN A 32 -13.53 0.49 20.16
N ALA A 33 -13.38 0.72 18.86
CA ALA A 33 -14.46 1.21 18.02
C ALA A 33 -15.59 0.18 17.86
N GLU A 34 -15.26 -1.10 17.63
CA GLU A 34 -16.22 -2.19 17.54
C GLU A 34 -16.94 -2.45 18.87
N GLN A 35 -16.23 -2.39 20.00
CA GLN A 35 -16.84 -2.45 21.35
C GLN A 35 -17.76 -1.24 21.62
N SER A 36 -17.40 -0.05 21.12
CA SER A 36 -18.26 1.13 21.23
C SER A 36 -19.58 0.94 20.48
N VAL A 37 -19.55 0.36 19.27
CA VAL A 37 -20.78 0.01 18.52
C VAL A 37 -21.64 -1.00 19.25
N LYS A 38 -21.03 -2.04 19.85
CA LYS A 38 -21.76 -3.06 20.62
C LYS A 38 -22.50 -2.47 21.83
N ASN A 39 -21.99 -1.36 22.38
CA ASN A 39 -22.64 -0.61 23.46
C ASN A 39 -23.63 0.48 22.96
N GLY A 40 -24.03 0.44 21.68
CA GLY A 40 -25.03 1.33 21.09
C GLY A 40 -24.49 2.59 20.42
N ASN A 41 -23.16 2.77 20.33
CA ASN A 41 -22.55 3.94 19.69
C ASN A 41 -22.34 3.71 18.18
N THR A 42 -23.12 4.37 17.33
CA THR A 42 -23.09 4.17 15.87
C THR A 42 -21.82 4.73 15.18
N GLN A 43 -20.97 5.47 15.89
CA GLN A 43 -19.79 6.13 15.30
C GLN A 43 -18.70 5.14 14.82
N GLY A 44 -18.67 3.92 15.35
CA GLY A 44 -17.74 2.88 14.90
C GLY A 44 -18.22 2.07 13.69
N ASN A 45 -19.47 2.24 13.25
CA ASN A 45 -19.97 1.55 12.06
C ASN A 45 -19.22 2.04 10.81
N GLY A 46 -18.53 1.13 10.13
CA GLY A 46 -17.84 1.43 8.87
C GLY A 46 -16.38 1.87 9.00
N LEU A 47 -15.79 1.86 10.20
CA LEU A 47 -14.37 2.20 10.38
C LEU A 47 -13.44 1.32 9.53
N ASN A 48 -13.72 0.01 9.43
CA ASN A 48 -12.93 -0.91 8.60
C ASN A 48 -13.03 -0.58 7.10
N ILE A 49 -14.17 -0.05 6.64
CA ILE A 49 -14.34 0.44 5.27
C ILE A 49 -13.55 1.74 5.07
N GLY A 50 -13.53 2.64 6.06
CA GLY A 50 -12.73 3.86 6.02
C GLY A 50 -11.23 3.59 5.90
N ILE A 51 -10.71 2.62 6.64
CA ILE A 51 -9.29 2.21 6.56
C ILE A 51 -8.97 1.65 5.17
N LEU A 52 -9.81 0.75 4.63
CA LEU A 52 -9.63 0.21 3.29
C LEU A 52 -9.70 1.29 2.21
N TYR A 53 -10.58 2.28 2.37
CA TYR A 53 -10.69 3.41 1.45
C TYR A 53 -9.44 4.29 1.46
N LEU A 54 -8.94 4.65 2.65
CA LEU A 54 -7.71 5.45 2.80
C LEU A 54 -6.47 4.71 2.26
N LEU A 55 -6.40 3.39 2.44
CA LEU A 55 -5.34 2.56 1.87
C LEU A 55 -5.46 2.42 0.36
N ALA A 56 -6.67 2.34 -0.21
CA ALA A 56 -6.85 2.17 -1.65
C ALA A 56 -6.45 3.42 -2.46
N ILE A 57 -6.69 4.62 -1.92
CA ILE A 57 -6.38 5.90 -2.58
C ILE A 57 -4.94 5.99 -3.14
N PRO A 58 -3.88 5.79 -2.34
CA PRO A 58 -2.51 5.92 -2.83
C PRO A 58 -2.19 4.92 -3.96
N TYR A 59 -2.72 3.70 -3.92
CA TYR A 59 -2.51 2.73 -5.00
C TYR A 59 -3.19 3.17 -6.29
N VAL A 60 -4.45 3.60 -6.22
CA VAL A 60 -5.19 4.09 -7.38
C VAL A 60 -4.49 5.30 -8.01
N LEU A 61 -4.03 6.25 -7.19
CA LEU A 61 -3.30 7.42 -7.67
C LEU A 61 -1.99 7.04 -8.35
N LEU A 62 -1.19 6.16 -7.74
CA LEU A 62 0.08 5.71 -8.32
C LEU A 62 -0.14 4.97 -9.65
N THR A 63 -1.13 4.08 -9.72
CA THR A 63 -1.47 3.38 -10.96
C THR A 63 -1.98 4.35 -12.02
N GLY A 64 -2.85 5.30 -11.67
CA GLY A 64 -3.37 6.30 -12.59
C GLY A 64 -2.26 7.19 -13.18
N VAL A 65 -1.40 7.73 -12.33
CA VAL A 65 -0.25 8.56 -12.75
C VAL A 65 0.72 7.74 -13.60
N GLY A 66 1.02 6.50 -13.20
CA GLY A 66 1.90 5.61 -13.95
C GLY A 66 1.37 5.28 -15.34
N VAL A 67 0.08 4.98 -15.47
CA VAL A 67 -0.57 4.72 -16.76
C VAL A 67 -0.58 5.98 -17.64
N LEU A 68 -0.96 7.14 -17.09
CA LEU A 68 -0.95 8.40 -17.83
C LEU A 68 0.45 8.76 -18.32
N TRP A 69 1.47 8.59 -17.47
CA TRP A 69 2.86 8.78 -17.84
C TRP A 69 3.27 7.82 -18.96
N TYR A 70 3.00 6.53 -18.81
CA TYR A 70 3.33 5.52 -19.82
C TYR A 70 2.70 5.82 -21.18
N VAL A 71 1.41 6.16 -21.24
CA VAL A 71 0.71 6.48 -22.48
C VAL A 71 1.26 7.76 -23.11
N LYS A 72 1.56 8.79 -22.30
CA LYS A 72 2.06 10.08 -22.79
C LYS A 72 3.48 9.98 -23.34
N PHE A 73 4.37 9.23 -22.68
CA PHE A 73 5.78 9.15 -23.05
C PHE A 73 6.07 8.06 -24.10
N ARG A 74 5.22 7.04 -24.23
CA ARG A 74 5.40 5.97 -25.23
C ARG A 74 4.87 6.31 -26.63
N LYS A 75 4.23 7.47 -26.83
CA LYS A 75 3.81 7.97 -28.17
C LYS A 75 4.90 8.76 -28.94
N ARG A 76 6.18 8.69 -28.53
CA ARG A 76 7.29 9.45 -29.17
C ARG A 76 8.24 8.61 -30.04
N THR A 77 7.94 7.35 -30.32
CA THR A 77 8.79 6.47 -31.17
C THR A 77 8.17 6.13 -32.54
N THR A 78 7.16 6.88 -32.99
CA THR A 78 6.63 6.80 -34.37
C THR A 78 6.40 8.18 -34.97
N GLN A 79 7.43 9.03 -34.92
CA GLN A 79 7.62 10.09 -35.93
C GLN A 79 9.08 10.03 -36.38
N GLY A 80 9.43 8.90 -36.99
CA GLY A 80 10.53 8.86 -37.94
C GLY A 80 9.97 9.36 -39.27
N THR A 81 10.51 10.50 -39.71
CA THR A 81 10.84 10.80 -41.10
C THR A 81 9.80 10.46 -42.19
N SER A 82 9.12 11.50 -42.66
CA SER A 82 9.03 11.80 -44.09
C SER A 82 8.83 13.30 -44.25
#